data_AF-C5F2E3-F1
#
_entry.id   AF-C5F2E3-F1
#
_cell.length_a   1.000
_cell.length_b   1.000
_cell.length_c   1.000
_cell.angle_alpha   90.00
_cell.angle_beta   90.00
_cell.angle_gamma   90.00
#
_symmetry.space_group_name_H-M   'P 1'
#
loop_
_entity.id
_entity.type
_entity.pdbx_description
1 polymer ?
#
loop_
_entity_poly.entity_id
_entity_poly.type
_entity_poly.pdbx_seq_one_letter_code
_entity_poly.pdbx_strand_id
1 'polypeptide(L)'
;MTKQFLKFLKKANDFFQKGQYLECLEACSLANGILQGIQEDSSIPIKKLSFLQMLTLLADMALEHQEEARALYEYYQVIKKTKNAPKEIIKMIENCDRDVLMLNLAIQRIQEADIDKNDGILYKDFQKVVNNVGFKEAFEDLMFSTKIIFTNKGDFLFFMQNLVDYGFKDIAINYFENIGNILFLDRDFLKIYKRILKSGEC
;
A
#
# COMPACT_ATOMS: atom_id res chain seq x y z
N MET A 1 -26.45 11.65 -18.75
CA MET A 1 -26.03 10.84 -17.58
C MET A 1 -24.52 10.61 -17.54
N THR A 2 -23.89 9.99 -18.57
CA THR A 2 -22.45 9.67 -18.57
C THR A 2 -21.51 10.87 -18.35
N LYS A 3 -21.77 12.03 -18.99
CA LYS A 3 -20.97 13.25 -18.75
C LYS A 3 -21.04 13.76 -17.31
N GLN A 4 -22.21 13.63 -16.67
CA GLN A 4 -22.39 14.05 -15.27
C GLN A 4 -21.69 13.07 -14.32
N PHE A 5 -21.78 11.77 -14.57
CA PHE A 5 -21.00 10.76 -13.85
C PHE A 5 -19.50 11.09 -13.88
N LEU A 6 -18.94 11.37 -15.06
CA LEU A 6 -17.53 11.73 -15.21
C LEU A 6 -17.16 13.02 -14.48
N LYS A 7 -18.08 14.00 -14.43
CA LYS A 7 -17.89 15.24 -13.67
C LYS A 7 -17.77 14.96 -12.18
N PHE A 8 -18.67 14.14 -11.61
CA PHE A 8 -18.64 13.81 -10.19
C PHE A 8 -17.47 12.89 -9.83
N LEU A 9 -17.13 11.93 -10.69
CA LEU A 9 -15.94 11.09 -10.51
C LEU A 9 -14.64 11.93 -10.46
N LYS A 10 -14.53 12.94 -11.34
CA LYS A 10 -13.39 13.87 -11.30
C LYS A 10 -13.38 14.69 -10.02
N LYS A 11 -14.53 15.24 -9.60
CA LYS A 11 -14.64 15.99 -8.35
C LYS A 11 -14.26 15.16 -7.13
N ALA A 12 -14.74 13.92 -7.03
CA ALA A 12 -14.37 13.01 -5.95
C ALA A 12 -12.84 12.83 -5.87
N ASN A 13 -12.21 12.59 -7.03
CA ASN A 13 -10.76 12.50 -7.09
C ASN A 13 -10.04 13.79 -6.63
N ASP A 14 -10.52 14.96 -7.07
CA ASP A 14 -9.93 16.25 -6.70
C ASP A 14 -10.09 16.51 -5.19
N PHE A 15 -11.22 16.13 -4.59
CA PHE A 15 -11.44 16.24 -3.14
C PHE A 15 -10.54 15.29 -2.35
N PHE A 16 -10.40 14.04 -2.79
CA PHE A 16 -9.49 13.09 -2.15
C PHE A 16 -8.04 13.61 -2.12
N GLN A 17 -7.54 14.12 -3.24
CA GLN A 17 -6.18 14.67 -3.33
C GLN A 17 -5.95 15.89 -2.42
N LYS A 18 -7.01 16.65 -2.12
CA LYS A 18 -6.96 17.81 -1.22
C LYS A 18 -7.14 17.43 0.26
N GLY A 19 -7.38 16.16 0.58
CA GLY A 19 -7.68 15.71 1.94
C GLY A 19 -9.11 16.02 2.39
N GLN A 20 -10.01 16.36 1.46
CA GLN A 20 -11.41 16.69 1.73
C GLN A 20 -12.26 15.42 1.64
N TYR A 21 -12.12 14.52 2.63
CA TYR A 21 -12.65 13.15 2.53
C TYR A 21 -14.18 13.06 2.61
N LEU A 22 -14.82 13.91 3.42
CA LEU A 22 -16.28 13.97 3.48
C LEU A 22 -16.87 14.44 2.13
N GLU A 23 -16.30 15.50 1.55
CA GLU A 23 -16.69 16.01 0.23
C GLU A 23 -16.39 15.01 -0.90
N CYS A 24 -15.32 14.21 -0.74
CA CYS A 24 -15.04 13.08 -1.63
C CYS A 24 -16.16 12.03 -1.56
N LEU A 25 -16.57 11.63 -0.36
CA LEU A 25 -17.66 10.66 -0.15
C LEU A 25 -18.99 11.17 -0.70
N GLU A 26 -19.31 12.46 -0.49
CA GLU A 26 -20.49 13.10 -1.08
C GLU A 26 -20.45 13.04 -2.61
N ALA A 27 -19.33 13.41 -3.22
CA ALA A 27 -19.16 13.34 -4.67
C ALA A 27 -19.24 11.90 -5.20
N CYS A 28 -18.74 10.91 -4.45
CA CYS A 28 -18.87 9.49 -4.77
C CYS A 28 -20.32 9.02 -4.71
N SER A 29 -21.06 9.42 -3.68
CA SER A 29 -22.49 9.12 -3.52
C SER A 29 -23.31 9.68 -4.69
N LEU A 30 -23.05 10.93 -5.09
CA LEU A 30 -23.68 11.55 -6.26
C LEU A 30 -23.34 10.82 -7.56
N ALA A 31 -22.08 10.38 -7.73
CA ALA A 31 -21.68 9.57 -8.89
C ALA A 31 -22.42 8.21 -8.91
N ASN A 32 -22.57 7.55 -7.77
CA ASN A 32 -23.30 6.29 -7.62
C ASN A 32 -24.81 6.45 -7.88
N GLY A 33 -25.44 7.52 -7.39
CA GLY A 33 -26.85 7.81 -7.69
C GLY A 33 -27.11 7.99 -9.18
N ILE A 34 -26.18 8.61 -9.90
CA ILE A 34 -26.26 8.72 -11.37
C ILE A 34 -26.13 7.35 -12.05
N LEU A 35 -25.28 6.44 -11.52
CA LEU A 35 -25.14 5.09 -12.04
C LEU A 35 -26.43 4.28 -11.92
N GLN A 36 -27.14 4.39 -10.79
CA GLN A 36 -28.42 3.67 -10.58
C GLN A 36 -29.51 4.11 -11.58
N GLY A 37 -29.43 5.34 -12.09
CA GLY A 37 -30.31 5.85 -13.14
C GLY A 37 -29.91 5.50 -14.57
N ILE A 38 -28.78 4.81 -14.78
CA ILE A 38 -28.33 4.30 -16.08
C ILE A 38 -28.70 2.82 -16.13
N GLN A 39 -29.94 2.51 -16.53
CA GLN A 39 -30.33 1.12 -16.84
C GLN A 39 -29.62 0.68 -18.13
N GLU A 40 -28.88 -0.43 -18.05
CA GLU A 40 -28.34 -1.30 -19.11
C GLU A 40 -27.41 -0.72 -20.20
N ASP A 41 -27.24 0.60 -20.33
CA ASP A 41 -26.37 1.15 -21.37
C ASP A 41 -24.88 1.15 -20.93
N SER A 42 -24.21 0.04 -21.22
CA SER A 42 -22.83 -0.36 -20.86
C SER A 42 -21.71 0.52 -21.46
N SER A 43 -21.92 1.84 -21.54
CA SER A 43 -20.94 2.80 -22.06
C SER A 43 -19.89 3.23 -21.03
N ILE A 44 -20.12 3.00 -19.73
CA ILE A 44 -19.16 3.36 -18.68
C ILE A 44 -18.11 2.26 -18.56
N PRO A 45 -16.82 2.57 -18.79
CA PRO A 45 -15.77 1.55 -18.68
C PRO A 45 -15.72 0.99 -17.26
N ILE A 46 -15.60 -0.34 -17.14
CA ILE A 46 -15.44 -1.06 -15.86
C ILE A 46 -14.32 -0.43 -15.01
N LYS A 47 -13.24 0.04 -15.63
CA LYS A 47 -12.14 0.74 -14.97
C LYS A 47 -12.59 1.99 -14.18
N LYS A 48 -13.59 2.73 -14.68
CA LYS A 48 -14.15 3.92 -13.99
C LYS A 48 -15.05 3.54 -12.83
N LEU A 49 -15.79 2.44 -12.94
CA LEU A 49 -16.59 1.90 -11.84
C LEU A 49 -15.67 1.43 -10.70
N SER A 50 -14.64 0.66 -11.02
CA SER A 50 -13.66 0.23 -10.01
C SER A 50 -12.88 1.40 -9.43
N PHE A 51 -12.60 2.45 -10.22
CA PHE A 51 -11.95 3.66 -9.70
C PHE A 51 -12.85 4.43 -8.72
N LEU A 52 -14.16 4.55 -9.01
CA LEU A 52 -15.12 5.14 -8.08
C LEU A 52 -15.18 4.35 -6.77
N GLN A 53 -15.31 3.02 -6.85
CA GLN A 53 -15.34 2.15 -5.68
C GLN A 53 -14.07 2.30 -4.82
N MET A 54 -12.91 2.34 -5.47
CA MET A 54 -11.63 2.56 -4.78
C MET A 54 -11.60 3.90 -4.05
N LEU A 55 -12.01 5.00 -4.71
CA LEU A 55 -12.07 6.33 -4.07
C LEU A 55 -13.01 6.35 -2.87
N THR A 56 -14.16 5.68 -2.96
CA THR A 56 -15.10 5.57 -1.84
C THR A 56 -14.46 4.86 -0.65
N LEU A 57 -13.85 3.68 -0.87
CA LEU A 57 -13.22 2.91 0.20
C LEU A 57 -12.05 3.66 0.83
N LEU A 58 -11.21 4.31 0.01
CA LEU A 58 -10.10 5.11 0.52
C LEU A 58 -10.58 6.34 1.31
N ALA A 59 -11.62 7.02 0.84
CA ALA A 59 -12.14 8.20 1.54
C ALA A 59 -12.81 7.84 2.86
N ASP A 60 -13.54 6.72 2.90
CA ASP A 60 -14.12 6.16 4.13
C ASP A 60 -13.02 5.80 5.13
N MET A 61 -12.02 5.07 4.67
CA MET A 61 -10.84 4.72 5.45
C MET A 61 -10.10 5.96 5.98
N ALA A 62 -9.97 7.00 5.16
CA ALA A 62 -9.24 8.22 5.53
C ALA A 62 -9.90 9.02 6.66
N LEU A 63 -11.18 8.77 6.98
CA LEU A 63 -11.85 9.39 8.13
C LEU A 63 -11.24 8.95 9.47
N GLU A 64 -10.72 7.72 9.53
CA GLU A 64 -10.06 7.18 10.72
C GLU A 64 -8.54 7.02 10.56
N HIS A 65 -8.09 6.66 9.35
CA HIS A 65 -6.74 6.24 9.01
C HIS A 65 -6.25 7.01 7.77
N GLN A 66 -6.11 8.33 7.94
CA GLN A 66 -5.83 9.27 6.86
C GLN A 66 -4.53 8.95 6.10
N GLU A 67 -3.44 8.73 6.85
CA GLU A 67 -2.10 8.57 6.27
C GLU A 67 -2.01 7.28 5.46
N GLU A 68 -2.68 6.24 5.96
CA GLU A 68 -2.79 4.93 5.36
C GLU A 68 -3.57 4.99 4.04
N ALA A 69 -4.72 5.69 4.03
CA ALA A 69 -5.51 5.90 2.83
C ALA A 69 -4.76 6.73 1.77
N ARG A 70 -3.99 7.76 2.20
CA ARG A 70 -3.16 8.56 1.29
C ARG A 70 -2.10 7.71 0.60
N ALA A 71 -1.38 6.87 1.33
CA ALA A 71 -0.33 6.06 0.72
C ALA A 71 -0.87 5.00 -0.24
N LEU A 72 -2.01 4.37 0.07
CA LEU A 72 -2.67 3.47 -0.89
C LEU A 72 -3.06 4.21 -2.17
N TYR A 73 -3.48 5.46 -2.05
CA TYR A 73 -3.76 6.31 -3.20
C TYR A 73 -2.49 6.73 -3.97
N GLU A 74 -1.38 6.98 -3.28
CA GLU A 74 -0.08 7.23 -3.92
C GLU A 74 0.40 5.99 -4.67
N TYR A 75 0.28 4.81 -4.07
CA TYR A 75 0.57 3.54 -4.74
C TYR A 75 -0.32 3.34 -5.97
N TYR A 76 -1.62 3.66 -5.87
CA TYR A 76 -2.50 3.70 -7.03
C TYR A 76 -1.95 4.59 -8.15
N GLN A 77 -1.40 5.77 -7.84
CA GLN A 77 -0.85 6.68 -8.86
C GLN A 77 0.31 6.05 -9.63
N VAL A 78 1.10 5.19 -8.98
CA VAL A 78 2.18 4.41 -9.60
C VAL A 78 1.58 3.38 -10.55
N ILE A 79 0.65 2.56 -10.07
CA ILE A 79 0.13 1.42 -10.84
C ILE A 79 -1.01 1.78 -11.81
N LYS A 80 -1.57 3.00 -11.79
CA LYS A 80 -2.81 3.38 -12.54
C LYS A 80 -2.82 3.05 -14.03
N LYS A 81 -1.64 2.90 -14.66
CA LYS A 81 -1.49 2.52 -16.07
C LYS A 81 -1.81 1.03 -16.32
N THR A 82 -1.78 0.17 -15.30
CA THR A 82 -2.17 -1.24 -15.43
C THR A 82 -3.67 -1.40 -15.70
N LYS A 83 -4.06 -2.57 -16.23
CA LYS A 83 -5.47 -2.85 -16.60
C LYS A 83 -6.41 -2.87 -15.37
N ASN A 84 -5.90 -3.21 -14.18
CA ASN A 84 -6.72 -3.49 -13.01
C ASN A 84 -6.32 -2.71 -11.74
N ALA A 85 -5.50 -1.67 -11.84
CA ALA A 85 -5.01 -0.91 -10.68
C ALA A 85 -6.07 -0.60 -9.60
N PRO A 86 -7.27 -0.06 -9.91
CA PRO A 86 -8.25 0.19 -8.86
C PRO A 86 -8.68 -1.07 -8.10
N LYS A 87 -8.81 -2.21 -8.79
CA LYS A 87 -9.18 -3.49 -8.17
C LYS A 87 -8.07 -4.05 -7.28
N GLU A 88 -6.81 -3.78 -7.60
CA GLU A 88 -5.69 -4.18 -6.75
C GLU A 88 -5.71 -3.43 -5.43
N ILE A 89 -5.97 -2.12 -5.47
CA ILE A 89 -6.10 -1.29 -4.27
C ILE A 89 -7.33 -1.71 -3.45
N ILE A 90 -8.49 -1.93 -4.10
CA ILE A 90 -9.69 -2.42 -3.42
C ILE A 90 -9.39 -3.73 -2.68
N LYS A 91 -8.73 -4.69 -3.34
CA LYS A 91 -8.31 -5.94 -2.69
C LYS A 91 -7.34 -5.71 -1.53
N MET A 92 -6.45 -4.72 -1.64
CA MET A 92 -5.56 -4.38 -0.53
C MET A 92 -6.35 -3.86 0.66
N ILE A 93 -7.35 -3.01 0.45
CA ILE A 93 -8.25 -2.51 1.52
C ILE A 93 -9.07 -3.65 2.11
N GLU A 94 -9.70 -4.48 1.28
CA GLU A 94 -10.58 -5.59 1.69
C GLU A 94 -9.84 -6.72 2.41
N ASN A 95 -8.59 -6.99 2.04
CA ASN A 95 -7.75 -8.03 2.67
C ASN A 95 -6.79 -7.45 3.73
N CYS A 96 -6.83 -6.15 4.00
CA CYS A 96 -5.90 -5.53 4.93
C CYS A 96 -6.27 -5.86 6.37
N ASP A 97 -5.42 -6.65 7.01
CA ASP A 97 -5.21 -6.53 8.45
C ASP A 97 -4.51 -5.18 8.69
N ARG A 98 -5.02 -4.35 9.61
CA ARG A 98 -4.55 -2.97 9.88
C ARG A 98 -3.01 -2.91 10.07
N ASP A 99 -2.44 -3.96 10.64
CA ASP A 99 -1.01 -4.10 10.90
C ASP A 99 -0.17 -4.25 9.61
N VAL A 100 -0.70 -4.89 8.56
CA VAL A 100 -0.01 -5.09 7.27
C VAL A 100 0.08 -3.79 6.48
N LEU A 101 -0.91 -2.92 6.64
CA LEU A 101 -0.93 -1.63 5.97
C LEU A 101 0.12 -0.68 6.54
N MET A 102 0.17 -0.60 7.87
CA MET A 102 1.16 0.19 8.60
C MET A 102 2.60 -0.28 8.36
N LEU A 103 2.74 -1.56 8.05
CA LEU A 103 4.00 -2.18 7.67
C LEU A 103 4.54 -1.67 6.34
N ASN A 104 3.69 -1.64 5.32
CA ASN A 104 4.04 -1.14 4.00
C ASN A 104 4.37 0.36 4.05
N LEU A 105 3.69 1.12 4.91
CA LEU A 105 3.94 2.54 5.15
C LEU A 105 5.30 2.81 5.78
N ALA A 106 5.67 2.05 6.80
CA ALA A 106 6.98 2.16 7.44
C ALA A 106 8.13 1.91 6.44
N ILE A 107 7.93 0.92 5.56
CA ILE A 107 8.89 0.57 4.51
C ILE A 107 9.00 1.70 3.48
N GLN A 108 7.88 2.26 3.07
CA GLN A 108 7.84 3.40 2.16
C GLN A 108 8.65 4.59 2.70
N ARG A 109 8.48 4.93 3.98
CA ARG A 109 9.21 6.05 4.63
C ARG A 109 10.73 5.85 4.64
N ILE A 110 11.19 4.61 4.82
CA ILE A 110 12.63 4.28 4.80
C ILE A 110 13.19 4.37 3.38
N GLN A 111 12.37 4.02 2.39
CA GLN A 111 12.79 3.97 0.99
C GLN A 111 12.67 5.32 0.29
N GLU A 112 12.01 6.32 0.89
CA GLU A 112 11.85 7.69 0.37
C GLU A 112 13.07 8.60 0.61
N ALA A 113 14.12 8.12 1.28
CA ALA A 113 15.37 8.87 1.46
C ALA A 113 16.17 9.06 0.15
N ASP A 114 15.84 8.34 -0.92
CA ASP A 114 16.53 8.41 -2.22
C ASP A 114 15.57 8.75 -3.36
N ILE A 115 15.89 9.83 -4.09
CA ILE A 115 15.07 10.50 -5.11
C ILE A 115 14.92 9.68 -6.41
N ASP A 116 15.66 8.58 -6.59
CA ASP A 116 15.79 7.83 -7.86
C ASP A 116 15.11 6.44 -7.91
N LYS A 117 14.13 6.14 -7.04
CA LYS A 117 13.44 4.83 -7.04
C LYS A 117 12.16 4.84 -7.89
N ASN A 118 12.17 4.12 -9.00
CA ASN A 118 11.12 4.25 -10.04
C ASN A 118 10.04 3.16 -10.08
N ASP A 119 10.18 2.00 -9.43
CA ASP A 119 9.13 0.97 -9.45
C ASP A 119 9.05 0.19 -8.12
N GLY A 120 7.83 -0.14 -7.68
CA GLY A 120 7.60 -1.04 -6.55
C GLY A 120 7.37 -2.47 -7.02
N ILE A 121 7.95 -3.46 -6.35
CA ILE A 121 7.72 -4.89 -6.58
C ILE A 121 7.00 -5.52 -5.40
N LEU A 122 6.20 -6.56 -5.68
CA LEU A 122 5.61 -7.37 -4.62
C LEU A 122 6.67 -8.30 -4.02
N TYR A 123 6.57 -8.59 -2.73
CA TYR A 123 7.49 -9.50 -2.04
C TYR A 123 7.57 -10.88 -2.69
N LYS A 124 6.45 -11.40 -3.22
CA LYS A 124 6.43 -12.65 -3.98
C LYS A 124 7.33 -12.63 -5.23
N ASP A 125 7.50 -11.46 -5.84
CA ASP A 125 8.33 -11.29 -7.04
C ASP A 125 9.79 -11.10 -6.64
N PHE A 126 10.05 -10.41 -5.52
CA PHE A 126 11.34 -10.43 -4.85
C PHE A 126 11.80 -11.86 -4.53
N GLN A 127 10.93 -12.70 -3.98
CA GLN A 127 11.24 -14.10 -3.68
C GLN A 127 11.66 -14.91 -4.91
N LYS A 128 11.12 -14.59 -6.09
CA LYS A 128 11.56 -15.25 -7.34
C LYS A 128 13.00 -14.88 -7.68
N VAL A 129 13.41 -13.64 -7.42
CA VAL A 129 14.80 -13.20 -7.59
C VAL A 129 15.69 -13.89 -6.56
N VAL A 130 15.29 -13.92 -5.29
CA VAL A 130 15.99 -14.63 -4.21
C VAL A 130 16.25 -16.09 -4.56
N ASN A 131 15.28 -16.78 -5.16
CA ASN A 131 15.45 -18.18 -5.56
C ASN A 131 16.51 -18.39 -6.65
N ASN A 132 16.85 -17.35 -7.41
CA ASN A 132 17.85 -17.44 -8.49
C ASN A 132 19.25 -17.06 -8.02
N VAL A 133 19.38 -15.99 -7.24
CA VAL A 133 20.69 -15.40 -6.89
C VAL A 133 21.02 -15.43 -5.40
N GLY A 134 20.09 -15.85 -4.54
CA GLY A 134 20.24 -15.80 -3.08
C GLY A 134 19.71 -14.50 -2.48
N PHE A 135 19.40 -14.52 -1.18
CA PHE A 135 18.77 -13.38 -0.50
C PHE A 135 19.68 -12.16 -0.42
N LYS A 136 20.96 -12.37 -0.13
CA LYS A 136 21.93 -11.29 0.07
C LYS A 136 22.13 -10.48 -1.21
N GLU A 137 22.49 -11.12 -2.31
CA GLU A 137 22.64 -10.46 -3.61
C GLU A 137 21.32 -9.84 -4.09
N ALA A 138 20.21 -10.58 -3.99
CA ALA A 138 18.90 -10.05 -4.39
C ALA A 138 18.49 -8.80 -3.59
N PHE A 139 18.87 -8.71 -2.31
CA PHE A 139 18.53 -7.57 -1.47
C PHE A 139 19.43 -6.36 -1.73
N GLU A 140 20.74 -6.56 -1.90
CA GLU A 140 21.71 -5.50 -2.22
C GLU A 140 21.39 -4.83 -3.57
N ASP A 141 20.97 -5.60 -4.58
CA ASP A 141 20.55 -5.07 -5.88
C ASP A 141 19.27 -4.21 -5.80
N LEU A 142 18.43 -4.47 -4.79
CA LEU A 142 17.08 -3.92 -4.69
C LEU A 142 16.96 -2.77 -3.70
N MET A 143 17.76 -2.77 -2.64
CA MET A 143 17.70 -1.78 -1.54
C MET A 143 17.88 -0.34 -2.02
N PHE A 144 18.56 -0.14 -3.15
CA PHE A 144 18.82 1.17 -3.75
C PHE A 144 17.79 1.58 -4.82
N SER A 145 17.03 0.65 -5.40
CA SER A 145 16.31 0.91 -6.66
C SER A 145 14.79 0.75 -6.58
N THR A 146 14.28 -0.08 -5.67
CA THR A 146 12.92 -0.63 -5.81
C THR A 146 12.20 -0.73 -4.46
N LYS A 147 10.92 -0.36 -4.41
CA LYS A 147 10.08 -0.51 -3.20
C LYS A 147 9.55 -1.94 -3.05
N ILE A 148 9.64 -2.57 -1.88
CA ILE A 148 9.09 -3.93 -1.65
C ILE A 148 7.73 -3.83 -0.97
N ILE A 149 6.72 -4.48 -1.54
CA ILE A 149 5.32 -4.42 -1.09
C ILE A 149 4.88 -5.78 -0.56
N PHE A 150 4.37 -5.80 0.66
CA PHE A 150 3.91 -6.99 1.37
C PHE A 150 2.40 -7.10 1.33
N THR A 151 1.88 -8.30 1.06
CA THR A 151 0.44 -8.57 1.01
C THR A 151 -0.10 -9.25 2.25
N ASN A 152 0.76 -9.70 3.16
CA ASN A 152 0.37 -10.26 4.45
C ASN A 152 1.50 -10.09 5.49
N LYS A 153 1.14 -10.24 6.76
CA LYS A 153 2.05 -10.06 7.90
C LYS A 153 3.16 -11.12 7.94
N GLY A 154 2.84 -12.37 7.59
CA GLY A 154 3.79 -13.48 7.61
C GLY A 154 4.98 -13.27 6.68
N ASP A 155 4.71 -12.81 5.46
CA ASP A 155 5.72 -12.48 4.45
C ASP A 155 6.70 -11.43 4.95
N PHE A 156 6.18 -10.39 5.61
CA PHE A 156 7.04 -9.37 6.20
C PHE A 156 7.86 -9.91 7.37
N LEU A 157 7.25 -10.66 8.29
CA LEU A 157 7.98 -11.24 9.42
C LEU A 157 9.13 -12.12 8.92
N PHE A 158 8.87 -12.90 7.87
CA PHE A 158 9.88 -13.74 7.23
C PHE A 158 10.97 -12.91 6.54
N PHE A 159 10.60 -11.82 5.87
CA PHE A 159 11.56 -10.88 5.30
C PHE A 159 12.46 -10.23 6.38
N MET A 160 11.88 -9.76 7.48
CA MET A 160 12.65 -9.22 8.62
C MET A 160 13.59 -10.26 9.21
N GLN A 161 13.14 -11.50 9.33
CA GLN A 161 13.98 -12.59 9.81
C GLN A 161 15.18 -12.82 8.88
N ASN A 162 14.97 -12.81 7.56
CA ASN A 162 16.05 -12.93 6.60
C ASN A 162 17.02 -11.74 6.65
N LEU A 163 16.54 -10.50 6.80
CA LEU A 163 17.44 -9.35 6.96
C LEU A 163 18.42 -9.56 8.11
N VAL A 164 17.94 -10.08 9.23
CA VAL A 164 18.75 -10.35 10.42
C VAL A 164 19.72 -11.50 10.17
N ASP A 165 19.23 -12.61 9.63
CA ASP A 165 20.03 -13.82 9.41
C ASP A 165 21.15 -13.60 8.36
N TYR A 166 20.96 -12.66 7.43
CA TYR A 166 21.95 -12.29 6.41
C TYR A 166 22.78 -11.02 6.73
N GLY A 167 22.71 -10.50 7.95
CA GLY A 167 23.59 -9.43 8.45
C GLY A 167 23.13 -7.99 8.18
N PHE A 168 21.92 -7.80 7.64
CA PHE A 168 21.29 -6.49 7.41
C PHE A 168 20.50 -5.99 8.63
N LYS A 169 21.11 -6.16 9.81
CA LYS A 169 20.44 -5.95 11.09
C LYS A 169 20.00 -4.51 11.32
N ASP A 170 20.87 -3.55 11.04
CA ASP A 170 20.58 -2.12 11.24
C ASP A 170 19.43 -1.66 10.34
N ILE A 171 19.33 -2.25 9.14
CA ILE A 171 18.23 -2.01 8.21
C ILE A 171 16.92 -2.61 8.78
N ALA A 172 16.96 -3.82 9.33
CA ALA A 172 15.81 -4.42 10.00
C ALA A 172 15.33 -3.58 11.20
N ILE A 173 16.26 -3.05 12.01
CA ILE A 173 15.94 -2.13 13.12
C ILE A 173 15.25 -0.88 12.60
N ASN A 174 15.81 -0.25 11.56
CA ASN A 174 15.21 0.94 10.96
C ASN A 174 13.77 0.65 10.49
N TYR A 175 13.53 -0.49 9.85
CA TYR A 175 12.17 -0.94 9.51
C TYR A 175 11.26 -1.02 10.74
N PHE A 176 11.71 -1.65 11.82
CA PHE A 176 10.94 -1.78 13.04
C PHE A 176 10.62 -0.45 13.72
N GLU A 177 11.57 0.46 13.78
CA GLU A 177 11.39 1.78 14.39
C GLU A 177 10.37 2.63 13.61
N ASN A 178 10.31 2.50 12.28
CA ASN A 178 9.36 3.23 11.45
C ASN A 178 7.93 2.63 11.45
N ILE A 179 7.75 1.39 11.90
CA ILE A 179 6.42 0.78 12.13
C ILE A 179 5.72 1.39 13.35
N GLY A 180 6.46 2.07 14.22
CA GLY A 180 5.92 2.80 15.36
C GLY A 180 5.24 1.88 16.38
N ASN A 181 4.10 2.31 16.92
CA ASN A 181 3.46 1.66 18.07
C ASN A 181 3.00 0.21 17.82
N ILE A 182 2.80 -0.20 16.57
CA ILE A 182 2.40 -1.58 16.22
C ILE A 182 3.46 -2.60 16.61
N LEU A 183 4.74 -2.20 16.60
CA LEU A 183 5.85 -3.02 17.07
C LEU A 183 5.62 -3.59 18.48
N PHE A 184 5.00 -2.79 19.35
CA PHE A 184 4.79 -3.13 20.75
C PHE A 184 3.42 -3.78 21.04
N LEU A 185 2.46 -3.62 20.12
CA LEU A 185 1.11 -4.18 20.25
C LEU A 185 1.03 -5.62 19.74
N ASP A 186 1.89 -5.98 18.78
CA ASP A 186 1.93 -7.31 18.20
C ASP A 186 3.04 -8.20 18.79
N ARG A 187 2.65 -9.38 19.29
CA ARG A 187 3.59 -10.30 19.96
C ARG A 187 4.67 -10.85 19.02
N ASP A 188 4.37 -11.04 17.73
CA ASP A 188 5.33 -11.63 16.81
C ASP A 188 6.36 -10.60 16.36
N PHE A 189 5.93 -9.36 16.10
CA PHE A 189 6.85 -8.23 15.88
C PHE A 189 7.77 -8.02 17.08
N LEU A 190 7.20 -7.99 18.30
CA LEU A 190 7.99 -7.79 19.51
C LEU A 190 9.00 -8.93 19.76
N LYS A 191 8.65 -10.19 19.42
CA LYS A 191 9.58 -11.32 19.54
C LYS A 191 10.76 -11.18 18.59
N ILE A 192 10.51 -10.86 17.31
CA ILE A 192 11.58 -10.67 16.33
C ILE A 192 12.44 -9.48 16.75
N TYR A 193 11.84 -8.34 17.09
CA TYR A 193 12.57 -7.16 17.55
C TYR A 193 13.46 -7.44 18.77
N LYS A 194 12.96 -8.17 19.78
CA LYS A 194 13.77 -8.59 20.93
C LYS A 194 14.92 -9.53 20.53
N ARG A 195 14.71 -10.45 19.58
CA ARG A 195 15.77 -11.33 19.04
C ARG A 195 16.84 -10.52 18.33
N ILE A 196 16.45 -9.48 17.60
CA ILE A 196 17.35 -8.54 16.94
C ILE A 196 18.19 -7.81 17.98
N LEU A 197 17.58 -7.19 18.99
CA LEU A 197 18.34 -6.47 20.03
C LEU A 197 19.34 -7.38 20.75
N LYS A 198 18.94 -8.61 21.12
CA LYS A 198 19.81 -9.58 21.81
C LYS A 198 20.99 -10.09 20.98
N SER A 199 20.87 -10.11 19.65
CA SER A 199 21.97 -10.52 18.76
C SER A 199 22.98 -9.39 18.51
N GLY A 200 22.92 -8.28 19.27
CA GLY A 200 23.84 -7.14 19.17
C GLY A 200 24.74 -6.96 20.38
N GLU A 201 24.65 -7.87 21.35
CA GLU A 201 25.46 -7.88 22.57
C GLU A 201 26.67 -8.85 22.47
N CYS A 202 27.10 -9.20 21.26
CA CYS A 202 28.29 -10.05 21.03
C CYS A 202 29.42 -9.24 20.40
#